data_AF-A0AAW1YK86-F1
#
_entry.id   AF-A0AAW1YK86-F1
#
_cell.length_a   1.000
_cell.length_b   1.000
_cell.length_c   1.000
_cell.angle_alpha   90.00
_cell.angle_beta   90.00
_cell.angle_gamma   90.00
#
_symmetry.space_group_name_H-M   'P 1'
#
loop_
_entity.id
_entity.type
_entity.pdbx_description
1 polymer ?
#
loop_
_entity_poly.entity_id
_entity_poly.type
_entity_poly.pdbx_seq_one_letter_code
_entity_poly.pdbx_strand_id
1 'polypeptide(L)'
;MNAQAIKEIKERNAQARAKETKVNTVDNRSSVGKGQEQRNVQVVHQSHPLLIKNTSGGVLTGAAAAVASTLQSAKEAISKNE
;
A
#
# COMPACT_ATOMS: atom_id res chain seq x y z
N MET A 1 -28.07 -16.22 -4.88
CA MET A 1 -27.18 -15.04 -4.76
C MET A 1 -26.30 -15.25 -3.53
N ASN A 2 -24.97 -15.36 -3.68
CA ASN A 2 -24.07 -15.74 -2.58
C ASN A 2 -23.81 -14.53 -1.66
N ALA A 3 -24.29 -14.62 -0.41
CA ALA A 3 -24.18 -13.55 0.58
C ALA A 3 -22.73 -13.18 0.96
N GLN A 4 -21.79 -14.11 0.81
CA GLN A 4 -20.38 -13.88 1.09
C GLN A 4 -19.74 -12.97 0.03
N ALA A 5 -20.10 -13.15 -1.25
CA ALA A 5 -19.60 -12.31 -2.34
C ALA A 5 -20.06 -10.85 -2.21
N ILE A 6 -21.31 -10.63 -1.75
CA ILE A 6 -21.86 -9.29 -1.50
C ILE A 6 -21.13 -8.61 -0.34
N LYS A 7 -20.80 -9.37 0.71
CA LYS A 7 -20.08 -8.85 1.88
C LYS A 7 -18.64 -8.45 1.52
N GLU A 8 -17.94 -9.28 0.75
CA GLU A 8 -16.60 -8.97 0.24
C GLU A 8 -16.58 -7.72 -0.65
N ILE A 9 -17.55 -7.57 -1.57
CA ILE A 9 -17.64 -6.38 -2.42
C ILE A 9 -17.87 -5.12 -1.58
N LYS A 10 -18.68 -5.22 -0.51
CA LYS A 10 -18.98 -4.10 0.38
C LYS A 10 -17.78 -3.71 1.24
N GLU A 11 -17.04 -4.69 1.76
CA GLU A 11 -15.81 -4.49 2.53
C GLU A 11 -14.67 -3.92 1.67
N ARG A 12 -14.52 -4.42 0.43
CA ARG A 12 -13.57 -3.89 -0.56
C ARG A 12 -13.89 -2.45 -0.96
N ASN A 13 -15.18 -2.12 -1.12
CA ASN A 13 -15.62 -0.74 -1.37
C ASN A 13 -15.47 0.18 -0.14
N ALA A 14 -15.59 -0.35 1.08
CA ALA A 14 -15.34 0.40 2.30
C ALA A 14 -13.84 0.71 2.49
N GLN A 15 -12.95 -0.19 2.07
CA GLN A 15 -11.49 0.02 2.05
C GLN A 15 -11.04 0.90 0.87
N ALA A 16 -11.76 0.85 -0.27
CA ALA A 16 -11.50 1.68 -1.45
C ALA A 16 -12.10 3.09 -1.37
N ARG A 17 -12.80 3.45 -0.28
CA ARG A 17 -13.02 4.85 0.08
C ARG A 17 -11.67 5.44 0.49
N ALA A 18 -10.88 5.77 -0.54
CA ALA A 18 -9.75 6.67 -0.46
C ALA A 18 -10.11 7.78 0.52
N LYS A 19 -9.30 7.98 1.57
CA LYS A 19 -9.52 9.04 2.54
C LYS A 19 -9.45 10.36 1.76
N GLU A 20 -10.61 10.91 1.43
CA GLU A 20 -10.72 12.20 0.76
C GLU A 20 -10.30 13.27 1.76
N THR A 21 -9.22 13.99 1.46
CA THR A 21 -8.79 15.12 2.27
C THR A 21 -9.30 16.40 1.63
N LYS A 22 -10.28 17.03 2.28
CA LYS A 22 -10.80 18.35 1.89
C LYS A 22 -9.95 19.44 2.51
N VAL A 23 -9.41 20.33 1.69
CA VAL A 23 -8.61 21.47 2.11
C VAL A 23 -9.27 22.74 1.61
N ASN A 24 -9.63 23.63 2.54
CA ASN A 24 -10.09 24.97 2.19
C ASN A 24 -8.87 25.84 1.90
N THR A 25 -8.85 26.46 0.73
CA THR A 25 -7.74 27.32 0.28
C THR A 25 -8.29 28.54 -0.47
N VAL A 26 -7.39 29.46 -0.85
CA VAL A 26 -7.72 30.65 -1.61
C VAL A 26 -7.00 30.58 -2.96
N ASP A 27 -7.76 30.57 -4.06
CA ASP A 27 -7.25 30.70 -5.42
C ASP A 27 -6.99 32.18 -5.74
N ASN A 28 -5.75 32.52 -6.06
CA ASN A 28 -5.35 33.87 -6.44
C ASN A 28 -5.17 33.92 -7.96
N ARG A 29 -6.09 34.57 -8.67
CA ARG A 29 -6.04 34.72 -10.13
C ARG A 29 -5.62 36.13 -10.50
N SER A 30 -4.64 36.22 -11.38
CA SER A 30 -4.28 37.47 -12.06
C SER A 30 -4.69 37.36 -13.52
N SER A 31 -5.47 38.32 -14.02
CA SER A 31 -5.81 38.44 -15.44
C SER A 31 -5.14 39.70 -16.00
N VAL A 32 -4.59 39.63 -17.21
CA VAL A 32 -4.00 40.80 -17.85
C VAL A 32 -5.05 41.90 -17.96
N GLY A 33 -4.77 43.07 -17.39
CA GLY A 33 -5.68 44.23 -17.37
C GLY A 33 -6.79 44.22 -16.31
N LYS A 34 -6.92 43.17 -15.50
CA LYS A 34 -7.78 43.16 -14.29
C LYS A 34 -6.93 42.87 -13.06
N GLY A 35 -7.21 43.56 -11.95
CA GLY A 35 -6.48 43.40 -10.70
C GLY A 35 -6.49 41.95 -10.16
N GLN A 36 -5.74 41.70 -9.10
CA GLN A 36 -5.70 40.37 -8.47
C GLN A 36 -7.08 40.02 -7.89
N GLU A 37 -7.58 38.84 -8.24
CA GLU A 37 -8.84 38.30 -7.73
C GLU A 37 -8.56 37.13 -6.79
N GLN A 38 -9.12 37.18 -5.58
CA GLN A 38 -9.08 36.09 -4.61
C GLN A 38 -10.42 35.37 -4.53
N ARG A 39 -10.41 34.04 -4.62
CA ARG A 39 -11.60 33.20 -4.47
C ARG A 39 -11.36 32.09 -3.46
N ASN A 40 -12.30 31.91 -2.53
CA ASN A 40 -12.29 30.75 -1.64
C ASN A 40 -12.63 29.50 -2.46
N VAL A 41 -11.74 28.51 -2.43
CA VAL A 41 -11.92 27.23 -3.14
C VAL A 41 -11.68 26.07 -2.19
N GLN A 42 -12.33 24.95 -2.45
CA GLN A 42 -12.10 23.71 -1.72
C GLN A 42 -11.41 22.71 -2.64
N VAL A 43 -10.22 22.26 -2.25
CA VAL A 43 -9.46 21.23 -2.96
C VAL A 43 -9.77 19.88 -2.31
N VAL A 44 -10.23 18.92 -3.11
CA VAL A 44 -10.49 17.55 -2.67
C VAL A 44 -9.35 16.67 -3.17
N HIS A 45 -8.52 16.18 -2.27
CA HIS A 45 -7.46 15.23 -2.59
C HIS A 45 -7.97 13.81 -2.44
N GLN A 46 -7.91 13.02 -3.50
CA GLN A 46 -8.07 11.58 -3.40
C GLN A 46 -6.71 10.95 -3.11
N SER A 47 -6.56 10.39 -1.91
CA SER A 47 -5.39 9.59 -1.60
C SER A 47 -5.47 8.28 -2.39
N HIS A 48 -4.68 8.20 -3.47
CA HIS A 48 -4.50 6.91 -4.13
C HIS A 48 -3.86 5.98 -3.10
N PRO A 49 -4.39 4.76 -2.88
CA PRO A 49 -3.69 3.81 -2.05
C PRO A 49 -2.32 3.61 -2.69
N LEU A 50 -1.28 4.11 -2.03
CA LEU A 50 0.07 3.68 -2.32
C LEU A 50 0.00 2.18 -2.14
N LEU A 51 0.06 1.47 -3.26
CA LEU A 51 0.29 0.05 -3.29
C LEU A 51 1.71 -0.10 -2.72
N ILE A 52 1.85 0.02 -1.40
CA ILE A 52 2.95 -0.56 -0.67
C ILE A 52 2.75 -2.05 -0.95
N LYS A 53 3.33 -2.51 -2.05
CA LYS A 53 3.60 -3.92 -2.26
C LYS A 53 4.55 -4.25 -1.13
N ASN A 54 3.99 -4.64 0.01
CA ASN A 54 4.73 -5.34 1.03
C ASN A 54 5.39 -6.50 0.27
N THR A 55 6.69 -6.43 0.07
CA THR A 55 7.44 -7.54 -0.50
C THR A 55 7.22 -8.68 0.48
N SER A 56 6.38 -9.64 0.08
CA SER A 56 5.97 -10.73 0.94
C SER A 56 7.24 -11.43 1.42
N GLY A 57 7.41 -11.57 2.74
CA GLY A 57 8.61 -12.12 3.38
C GLY A 57 8.97 -13.57 2.98
N GLY A 58 8.24 -14.18 2.04
CA GLY A 58 8.47 -15.54 1.56
C GLY A 58 9.86 -15.78 0.96
N VAL A 59 10.48 -14.78 0.32
CA VAL A 59 11.86 -14.93 -0.18
C VAL A 59 12.85 -15.05 0.98
N LEU A 60 12.67 -14.28 2.05
CA LEU A 60 13.53 -14.34 3.24
C LEU A 60 13.30 -15.63 4.02
N THR A 61 12.06 -16.09 4.15
CA THR A 61 11.73 -17.40 4.74
C THR A 61 12.36 -18.54 3.95
N GLY A 62 12.32 -18.49 2.61
CA GLY A 62 12.96 -19.48 1.74
C GLY A 62 14.49 -19.51 1.90
N ALA A 63 15.12 -18.33 1.98
CA ALA A 63 16.56 -18.23 2.20
C ALA A 63 16.97 -18.82 3.57
N ALA A 64 16.22 -18.52 4.63
CA ALA A 64 16.47 -19.08 5.97
C ALA A 64 16.32 -20.61 5.99
N ALA A 65 15.31 -21.16 5.30
CA ALA A 65 15.10 -22.60 5.20
C ALA A 65 16.25 -23.31 4.47
N ALA A 66 16.77 -22.72 3.38
CA ALA A 66 17.89 -23.28 2.62
C ALA A 66 19.20 -23.32 3.44
N VAL A 67 19.47 -22.27 4.23
CA VAL A 67 20.65 -22.22 5.12
C VAL A 67 20.52 -23.25 6.24
N ALA A 68 19.35 -23.34 6.89
CA ALA A 68 19.10 -24.32 7.93
C ALA A 68 19.25 -25.75 7.41
N SER A 69 18.72 -26.04 6.22
CA SER A 69 18.85 -27.36 5.57
C SER A 69 20.31 -27.70 5.24
N THR A 70 21.07 -26.74 4.71
CA THR A 70 22.50 -26.92 4.42
C THR A 70 23.29 -27.22 5.70
N LEU A 71 23.04 -26.47 6.78
CA LEU A 71 23.72 -26.67 8.05
C LEU A 71 23.38 -28.03 8.67
N GLN A 72 22.10 -28.42 8.66
CA GLN A 72 21.63 -29.72 9.12
C GLN A 72 22.30 -30.86 8.33
N SER A 73 22.32 -30.75 6.99
CA SER A 73 22.92 -31.75 6.12
C SER A 73 24.43 -31.86 6.33
N ALA A 74 25.14 -30.74 6.54
CA ALA A 74 26.57 -30.74 6.83
C ALA A 74 26.86 -31.42 8.17
N LYS A 75 26.06 -31.14 9.21
CA LYS A 75 26.17 -31.80 10.52
C LYS A 75 25.97 -33.31 10.41
N GLU A 76 24.95 -33.75 9.68
CA GLU A 76 24.66 -35.18 9.49
C GLU A 76 25.74 -35.90 8.66
N ALA A 77 26.32 -35.23 7.67
CA ALA A 77 27.41 -35.79 6.85
C ALA A 77 28.71 -35.98 7.65
N ILE A 78 29.01 -35.07 8.58
CA ILE A 78 30.17 -35.20 9.47
C ILE A 78 29.92 -36.30 10.50
N SER A 79 28.73 -36.32 11.13
CA SER A 79 28.38 -37.29 12.17
C SER A 79 28.28 -38.74 11.69
N LYS A 80 28.15 -38.99 10.38
CA LYS A 80 28.13 -40.35 9.79
C LYS A 80 29.51 -40.87 9.40
N ASN A 81 30.54 -40.02 9.43
CA ASN A 81 31.92 -40.37 9.09
C ASN A 81 32.83 -40.48 10.33
N GLU A 82 32.27 -40.38 11.54
CA GLU A 82 32.88 -40.83 12.80
C GLU A 82 32.21 -42.14 13.24
#